data_AF-A0A848H8F7-F1
#
_entry.id   AF-A0A848H8F7-F1
#
_cell.length_a   1.000
_cell.length_b   1.000
_cell.length_c   1.000
_cell.angle_alpha   90.00
_cell.angle_beta   90.00
_cell.angle_gamma   90.00
#
_symmetry.space_group_name_H-M   'P 1'
#
loop_
_entity.id
_entity.type
_entity.pdbx_description
1 polymer ?
#
loop_
_entity_poly.entity_id
_entity_poly.type
_entity_poly.pdbx_seq_one_letter_code
_entity_poly.pdbx_strand_id
1 'polypeptide(L)'
;MSTEYAPRGFIGMLTPQANTAVEPESAILLPAGVGLLAGRLVSARPTIEERLVDYFDTLDASAAQFGSAPLGALGFACTGASYLAGRAREDEVFGRLSQRLGCTVTSSALAVVDALHALDARDIALVSPYSDSLTTQSVGYWESRGFAVRAVAKVAAAASSNAHPIYGLGSEAATQALAGLRGQGHDAVVLLGTGMPTLRAILATPQMNGAPVFSCTLALAWRCTRALEGADCSAASLLDWISGRGWKERLQARTAPARMESNRN
;
A
#
# COMPACT_ATOMS: atom_id res chain seq x y z
N MET A 1 -13.24 13.20 -21.51
CA MET A 1 -14.18 12.31 -20.78
C MET A 1 -14.80 13.09 -19.64
N SER A 2 -16.03 12.78 -19.25
CA SER A 2 -16.67 13.44 -18.10
C SER A 2 -15.94 13.08 -16.80
N THR A 3 -15.82 14.05 -15.90
CA THR A 3 -15.28 13.91 -14.54
C THR A 3 -16.36 14.19 -13.49
N GLU A 4 -17.65 14.10 -13.84
CA GLU A 4 -18.78 14.49 -12.99
C GLU A 4 -18.74 13.85 -11.58
N TYR A 5 -18.44 12.55 -11.49
CA TYR A 5 -18.32 11.82 -10.22
C TYR A 5 -16.89 11.77 -9.66
N ALA A 6 -15.93 12.37 -10.37
CA ALA A 6 -14.53 12.44 -9.99
C ALA A 6 -13.93 13.81 -10.38
N PRO A 7 -14.47 14.93 -9.85
CA PRO A 7 -14.09 16.29 -10.27
C PRO A 7 -12.62 16.64 -10.01
N ARG A 8 -11.92 15.86 -9.16
CA ARG A 8 -10.49 16.00 -8.90
C ARG A 8 -9.62 15.09 -9.77
N GLY A 9 -10.23 14.28 -10.64
CA GLY A 9 -9.57 13.35 -11.54
C GLY A 9 -9.53 11.90 -11.03
N PHE A 10 -8.84 11.04 -11.78
CA PHE A 10 -8.82 9.59 -11.57
C PHE A 10 -7.43 9.10 -11.19
N ILE A 11 -7.39 8.13 -10.26
CA ILE A 11 -6.22 7.33 -9.93
C ILE A 11 -6.48 5.90 -10.38
N GLY A 12 -5.56 5.36 -11.18
CA GLY A 12 -5.52 3.95 -11.51
C GLY A 12 -4.83 3.17 -10.39
N MET A 13 -5.33 1.97 -10.08
CA MET A 13 -4.73 1.07 -9.10
C MET A 13 -4.65 -0.34 -9.67
N LEU A 14 -3.43 -0.85 -9.82
CA LEU A 14 -3.17 -2.24 -10.22
C LEU A 14 -3.06 -3.11 -8.98
N THR A 15 -3.96 -4.08 -8.86
CA THR A 15 -4.10 -4.93 -7.67
C THR A 15 -3.80 -6.40 -8.01
N PRO A 16 -3.02 -7.15 -7.20
CA PRO A 16 -2.85 -8.59 -7.38
C PRO A 16 -4.17 -9.36 -7.46
N GLN A 17 -4.26 -10.36 -8.35
CA GLN A 17 -5.53 -11.03 -8.74
C GLN A 17 -6.44 -11.53 -7.60
N ALA A 18 -5.88 -11.94 -6.45
CA ALA A 18 -6.62 -12.47 -5.31
C ALA A 18 -6.70 -11.49 -4.13
N ASN A 19 -6.13 -10.29 -4.28
CA ASN A 19 -6.12 -9.29 -3.22
C ASN A 19 -7.49 -8.60 -3.13
N THR A 20 -8.02 -8.57 -1.91
CA THR A 20 -9.32 -7.99 -1.54
C THR A 20 -9.20 -6.77 -0.63
N ALA A 21 -7.99 -6.37 -0.24
CA ALA A 21 -7.75 -5.28 0.71
C ALA A 21 -7.43 -3.95 0.01
N VAL A 22 -6.72 -3.97 -1.13
CA VAL A 22 -6.28 -2.75 -1.83
C VAL A 22 -7.45 -1.86 -2.24
N GLU A 23 -8.45 -2.39 -2.96
CA GLU A 23 -9.55 -1.56 -3.43
C GLU A 23 -10.38 -1.01 -2.27
N PRO A 24 -10.71 -1.80 -1.23
CA PRO A 24 -11.39 -1.26 -0.06
C PRO A 24 -10.60 -0.19 0.69
N GLU A 25 -9.32 -0.42 0.99
CA GLU A 25 -8.51 0.59 1.69
C GLU A 25 -8.35 1.85 0.85
N SER A 26 -8.08 1.71 -0.45
CA SER A 26 -7.96 2.85 -1.37
C SER A 26 -9.25 3.66 -1.41
N ALA A 27 -10.43 3.02 -1.51
CA ALA A 27 -11.70 3.73 -1.50
C ALA A 27 -12.02 4.43 -0.17
N ILE A 28 -11.46 3.95 0.95
CA ILE A 28 -11.54 4.67 2.24
C ILE A 28 -10.58 5.86 2.24
N LEU A 29 -9.33 5.63 1.85
CA LEU A 29 -8.23 6.59 1.94
C LEU A 29 -8.39 7.76 0.98
N LEU A 30 -8.75 7.49 -0.28
CA LEU A 30 -8.80 8.50 -1.33
C LEU A 30 -9.80 9.61 -0.98
N PRO A 31 -9.44 10.89 -1.17
CA PRO A 31 -10.31 12.00 -0.86
C PRO A 31 -11.60 12.02 -1.69
N ALA A 32 -12.63 12.68 -1.17
CA ALA A 32 -13.86 12.94 -1.92
C ALA A 32 -13.55 13.68 -3.23
N GLY A 33 -14.22 13.26 -4.31
CA GLY A 33 -14.04 13.80 -5.65
C GLY A 33 -12.89 13.18 -6.46
N VAL A 34 -12.13 12.24 -5.89
CA VAL A 34 -11.14 11.43 -6.62
C VAL A 34 -11.78 10.10 -7.03
N GLY A 35 -11.69 9.77 -8.32
CA GLY A 35 -12.17 8.48 -8.84
C GLY A 35 -11.10 7.40 -8.74
N LEU A 36 -11.47 6.22 -8.24
CA LEU A 36 -10.62 5.03 -8.25
C LEU A 36 -10.99 4.13 -9.43
N LEU A 37 -10.02 3.87 -10.32
CA LEU A 37 -10.15 2.86 -11.37
C LEU A 37 -9.22 1.70 -11.01
N ALA A 38 -9.74 0.47 -10.94
CA ALA A 38 -8.96 -0.71 -10.57
C ALA A 38 -8.70 -1.60 -11.78
N GLY A 39 -7.45 -2.06 -11.92
CA GLY A 39 -7.04 -3.11 -12.85
C GLY A 39 -6.41 -4.28 -12.09
N ARG A 40 -6.38 -5.48 -12.69
CA ARG A 40 -5.86 -6.68 -12.01
C ARG A 40 -4.50 -7.08 -12.59
N LEU A 41 -3.55 -7.32 -11.70
CA LEU A 41 -2.30 -8.01 -12.01
C LEU A 41 -2.61 -9.51 -11.98
N VAL A 42 -2.60 -10.15 -13.14
CA VAL A 42 -2.98 -11.57 -13.32
C VAL A 42 -1.79 -12.36 -13.80
N SER A 43 -1.56 -13.51 -13.17
CA SER A 43 -0.50 -14.45 -13.48
C SER A 43 -0.97 -15.88 -13.22
N ALA A 44 -0.63 -16.77 -14.16
CA ALA A 44 -0.90 -18.20 -14.06
C ALA A 44 0.25 -18.98 -13.38
N ARG A 45 1.32 -18.29 -12.94
CA ARG A 45 2.46 -18.94 -12.28
C ARG A 45 2.01 -19.64 -10.99
N PRO A 46 2.58 -20.81 -10.64
CA PRO A 46 2.11 -21.61 -9.52
C PRO A 46 2.51 -21.02 -8.15
N THR A 47 3.71 -20.46 -8.03
CA THR A 47 4.20 -19.89 -6.75
C THR A 47 3.94 -18.39 -6.64
N ILE A 48 3.98 -17.85 -5.42
CA ILE A 48 3.79 -16.42 -5.20
C ILE A 48 5.00 -15.63 -5.74
N GLU A 49 6.22 -16.11 -5.51
CA GLU A 49 7.45 -15.47 -5.97
C GLU A 49 7.47 -15.35 -7.50
N GLU A 50 7.11 -16.42 -8.22
CA GLU A 50 7.02 -16.37 -9.67
C GLU A 50 5.91 -15.43 -10.15
N ARG A 51 4.76 -15.38 -9.46
CA ARG A 51 3.70 -14.41 -9.78
C ARG A 51 4.15 -12.98 -9.55
N LEU A 52 4.92 -12.70 -8.49
CA LEU A 52 5.43 -11.36 -8.20
C LEU A 52 6.37 -10.88 -9.32
N VAL A 53 7.26 -11.76 -9.80
CA VAL A 53 8.11 -11.46 -10.97
C VAL A 53 7.25 -11.24 -12.21
N ASP A 54 6.28 -12.11 -12.48
CA ASP A 54 5.41 -12.02 -13.66
C ASP A 54 4.54 -10.75 -13.66
N TYR A 55 4.00 -10.33 -12.50
CA TYR A 55 3.27 -9.07 -12.36
C TYR A 55 4.11 -7.85 -12.72
N PHE A 56 5.40 -7.87 -12.38
CA PHE A 56 6.33 -6.80 -12.71
C PHE A 56 6.69 -6.83 -14.19
N ASP A 57 7.03 -8.00 -14.71
CA ASP A 57 7.44 -8.19 -16.11
C ASP A 57 6.31 -7.87 -17.10
N THR A 58 5.06 -8.04 -16.68
CA THR A 58 3.84 -7.76 -17.47
C THR A 58 3.19 -6.41 -17.12
N LEU A 59 3.88 -5.53 -16.40
CA LEU A 59 3.34 -4.25 -15.95
C LEU A 59 2.80 -3.39 -17.11
N ASP A 60 3.49 -3.34 -18.24
CA ASP A 60 3.06 -2.58 -19.42
C ASP A 60 1.70 -3.06 -19.97
N ALA A 61 1.47 -4.39 -19.98
CA ALA A 61 0.20 -4.99 -20.39
C ALA A 61 -0.90 -4.75 -19.36
N SER A 62 -0.54 -4.78 -18.08
CA SER A 62 -1.46 -4.48 -16.98
C SER A 62 -1.92 -3.03 -17.02
N ALA A 63 -1.01 -2.08 -17.27
CA ALA A 63 -1.34 -0.67 -17.43
C ALA A 63 -2.23 -0.40 -18.66
N ALA A 64 -2.12 -1.21 -19.71
CA ALA A 64 -2.97 -1.07 -20.89
C ALA A 64 -4.46 -1.34 -20.61
N GLN A 65 -4.81 -2.02 -19.51
CA GLN A 65 -6.21 -2.25 -19.10
C GLN A 65 -6.98 -0.94 -18.89
N PHE A 66 -6.31 0.16 -18.55
CA PHE A 66 -6.95 1.46 -18.35
C PHE A 66 -7.29 2.19 -19.66
N GLY A 67 -6.81 1.69 -20.81
CA GLY A 67 -7.11 2.25 -22.12
C GLY A 67 -6.81 3.75 -22.19
N SER A 68 -7.82 4.54 -22.60
CA SER A 68 -7.73 5.99 -22.72
C SER A 68 -8.19 6.77 -21.48
N ALA A 69 -8.40 6.11 -20.35
CA ALA A 69 -8.85 6.77 -19.13
C ALA A 69 -7.87 7.89 -18.72
N PRO A 70 -8.35 9.09 -18.32
CA PRO A 70 -7.50 10.24 -18.01
C PRO A 70 -6.93 10.12 -16.58
N LEU A 71 -5.99 9.21 -16.39
CA LEU A 71 -5.33 8.98 -15.11
C LEU A 71 -4.39 10.14 -14.76
N GLY A 72 -4.52 10.72 -13.58
CA GLY A 72 -3.52 11.65 -13.02
C GLY A 72 -2.40 10.94 -12.29
N ALA A 73 -2.63 9.69 -11.84
CA ALA A 73 -1.59 8.79 -11.34
C ALA A 73 -2.01 7.33 -11.52
N LEU A 74 -1.01 6.44 -11.55
CA LEU A 74 -1.19 5.00 -11.57
C LEU A 74 -0.35 4.34 -10.46
N GLY A 75 -1.03 3.67 -9.52
CA GLY A 75 -0.39 2.93 -8.44
C GLY A 75 -0.30 1.44 -8.73
N PHE A 76 0.86 0.84 -8.53
CA PHE A 76 1.08 -0.60 -8.52
C PHE A 76 1.07 -1.11 -7.07
N ALA A 77 -0.06 -1.68 -6.65
CA ALA A 77 -0.34 -2.04 -5.26
C ALA A 77 0.26 -3.40 -4.86
N CYS A 78 1.56 -3.57 -5.11
CA CYS A 78 2.30 -4.77 -4.74
C CYS A 78 3.76 -4.41 -4.41
N THR A 79 4.14 -4.53 -3.14
CA THR A 79 5.53 -4.27 -2.71
C THR A 79 6.47 -5.43 -3.01
N GLY A 80 5.98 -6.68 -2.93
CA GLY A 80 6.81 -7.89 -3.06
C GLY A 80 7.53 -7.99 -4.40
N ALA A 81 6.89 -7.52 -5.48
CA ALA A 81 7.46 -7.54 -6.81
C ALA A 81 8.67 -6.60 -6.93
N SER A 82 8.63 -5.44 -6.27
CA SER A 82 9.74 -4.49 -6.22
C SER A 82 10.99 -5.07 -5.56
N TYR A 83 10.81 -5.87 -4.50
CA TYR A 83 11.94 -6.48 -3.80
C TYR A 83 12.71 -7.43 -4.72
N LEU A 84 11.98 -8.21 -5.52
CA LEU A 84 12.54 -9.19 -6.45
C LEU A 84 13.11 -8.52 -7.72
N ALA A 85 12.49 -7.44 -8.19
CA ALA A 85 12.98 -6.67 -9.32
C ALA A 85 14.28 -5.91 -8.99
N GLY A 86 14.38 -5.42 -7.75
CA GLY A 86 15.49 -4.60 -7.28
C GLY A 86 15.39 -3.13 -7.70
N ARG A 87 16.08 -2.27 -6.95
CA ARG A 87 16.02 -0.80 -7.07
C ARG A 87 16.20 -0.28 -8.51
N ALA A 88 17.28 -0.69 -9.18
CA ALA A 88 17.63 -0.11 -10.48
C ALA A 88 16.58 -0.42 -11.56
N ARG A 89 16.11 -1.67 -11.60
CA ARG A 89 15.08 -2.12 -12.53
C ARG A 89 13.73 -1.47 -12.23
N GLU A 90 13.38 -1.32 -10.95
CA GLU A 90 12.18 -0.61 -10.54
C GLU A 90 12.19 0.84 -11.03
N ASP A 91 13.26 1.57 -10.77
CA ASP A 91 13.37 2.99 -11.17
C ASP A 91 13.27 3.15 -12.69
N GLU A 92 13.94 2.28 -13.46
CA GLU A 92 13.88 2.29 -14.92
C GLU A 92 12.47 2.04 -15.45
N VAL A 93 11.83 0.95 -15.01
CA VAL A 93 10.52 0.52 -15.54
C VAL A 93 9.43 1.51 -15.19
N PHE A 94 9.36 1.96 -13.94
CA PHE A 94 8.35 2.93 -13.51
C PHE A 94 8.59 4.32 -14.12
N GLY A 95 9.85 4.74 -14.28
CA GLY A 95 10.19 5.97 -14.98
C GLY A 95 9.77 5.96 -16.45
N ARG A 96 10.11 4.88 -17.18
CA ARG A 96 9.70 4.68 -18.57
C ARG A 96 8.18 4.68 -18.73
N LEU A 97 7.48 3.95 -17.86
CA LEU A 97 6.03 3.85 -17.92
C LEU A 97 5.34 5.19 -17.61
N SER A 98 5.88 5.97 -16.65
CA SER A 98 5.42 7.32 -16.36
C SER A 98 5.55 8.25 -17.58
N GLN A 99 6.68 8.22 -18.26
CA GLN A 99 6.88 9.00 -19.50
C GLN A 99 5.89 8.59 -20.59
N ARG A 100 5.66 7.29 -20.78
CA ARG A 100 4.75 6.76 -21.80
C ARG A 100 3.29 7.12 -21.53
N LEU A 101 2.85 7.10 -20.28
CA LEU A 101 1.45 7.39 -19.89
C LEU A 101 1.19 8.88 -19.66
N GLY A 102 2.23 9.70 -19.51
CA GLY A 102 2.07 11.14 -19.24
C GLY A 102 1.54 11.45 -17.84
N CYS A 103 1.62 10.50 -16.90
CA CYS A 103 1.22 10.68 -15.51
C CYS A 103 2.21 9.97 -14.57
N THR A 104 2.14 10.26 -13.28
CA THR A 104 3.02 9.58 -12.31
C THR A 104 2.62 8.12 -12.18
N VAL A 105 3.57 7.22 -12.41
CA VAL A 105 3.42 5.79 -12.11
C VAL A 105 4.35 5.44 -10.96
N THR A 106 3.79 4.83 -9.91
CA THR A 106 4.55 4.46 -8.71
C THR A 106 4.10 3.10 -8.19
N SER A 107 4.90 2.50 -7.32
CA SER A 107 4.58 1.25 -6.64
C SER A 107 4.31 1.49 -5.16
N SER A 108 3.71 0.53 -4.47
CA SER A 108 3.65 0.56 -3.00
C SER A 108 5.06 0.66 -2.37
N ALA A 109 6.10 0.12 -3.01
CA ALA A 109 7.46 0.19 -2.48
C ALA A 109 8.08 1.58 -2.69
N LEU A 110 7.97 2.16 -3.89
CA LEU A 110 8.40 3.53 -4.19
C LEU A 110 7.64 4.57 -3.35
N ALA A 111 6.34 4.37 -3.15
CA ALA A 111 5.56 5.26 -2.29
C ALA A 111 6.00 5.22 -0.81
N VAL A 112 6.46 4.06 -0.32
CA VAL A 112 7.09 3.96 1.01
C VAL A 112 8.44 4.67 1.02
N VAL A 113 9.27 4.52 -0.03
CA VAL A 113 10.54 5.27 -0.15
C VAL A 113 10.28 6.78 -0.08
N ASP A 114 9.30 7.28 -0.85
CA ASP A 114 8.91 8.70 -0.83
C ASP A 114 8.40 9.14 0.55
N ALA A 115 7.63 8.29 1.23
CA ALA A 115 7.13 8.57 2.58
C ALA A 115 8.27 8.64 3.61
N LEU A 116 9.23 7.72 3.55
CA LEU A 116 10.39 7.70 4.44
C LEU A 116 11.31 8.90 4.20
N HIS A 117 11.56 9.26 2.94
CA HIS A 117 12.30 10.48 2.60
C HIS A 117 11.59 11.75 3.10
N ALA A 118 10.26 11.81 2.96
CA ALA A 118 9.48 12.95 3.45
C ALA A 118 9.58 13.12 4.97
N LEU A 119 9.83 12.04 5.72
CA LEU A 119 10.05 12.03 7.16
C LEU A 119 11.51 12.22 7.58
N ASP A 120 12.45 12.29 6.62
CA ASP A 120 13.91 12.21 6.87
C ASP A 120 14.30 10.96 7.69
N ALA A 121 13.57 9.86 7.49
CA ALA A 121 13.78 8.61 8.22
C ALA A 121 15.01 7.84 7.68
N ARG A 122 15.80 7.27 8.58
CA ARG A 122 16.94 6.39 8.25
C ARG A 122 16.80 5.02 8.90
N ASP A 123 16.46 4.99 10.18
CA ASP A 123 16.32 3.78 10.97
C ASP A 123 14.85 3.35 11.00
N ILE A 124 14.52 2.23 10.36
CA ILE A 124 13.12 1.80 10.20
C ILE A 124 12.85 0.44 10.83
N ALA A 125 11.61 0.23 11.24
CA ALA A 125 11.09 -1.09 11.58
C ALA A 125 10.00 -1.51 10.60
N LEU A 126 9.94 -2.82 10.34
CA LEU A 126 8.99 -3.42 9.40
C LEU A 126 8.05 -4.37 10.13
N VAL A 127 6.77 -4.33 9.76
CA VAL A 127 5.81 -5.40 10.05
C VAL A 127 5.62 -6.20 8.76
N SER A 128 6.07 -7.45 8.76
CA SER A 128 6.13 -8.31 7.57
C SER A 128 5.15 -9.49 7.69
N PRO A 129 4.20 -9.65 6.75
CA PRO A 129 3.33 -10.83 6.67
C PRO A 129 3.90 -11.95 5.78
N TYR A 130 5.17 -11.84 5.37
CA TYR A 130 5.76 -12.71 4.37
C TYR A 130 6.47 -13.92 4.96
N SER A 131 6.81 -14.87 4.08
CA SER A 131 7.79 -15.91 4.38
C SER A 131 9.16 -15.30 4.72
N ASP A 132 10.01 -16.10 5.35
CA ASP A 132 11.37 -15.70 5.71
C ASP A 132 12.18 -15.29 4.49
N SER A 133 12.08 -16.07 3.40
CA SER A 133 12.76 -15.79 2.14
C SER A 133 12.37 -14.42 1.58
N LEU A 134 11.08 -14.14 1.47
CA LEU A 134 10.60 -12.85 0.93
C LEU A 134 10.85 -11.69 1.91
N THR A 135 10.87 -11.96 3.22
CA THR A 135 11.28 -10.97 4.23
C THR A 135 12.76 -10.59 4.06
N THR A 136 13.65 -11.54 3.80
CA THR A 136 15.07 -11.25 3.51
C THR A 136 15.22 -10.37 2.26
N GLN A 137 14.48 -10.67 1.19
CA GLN A 137 14.48 -9.84 -0.02
C GLN A 137 13.93 -8.43 0.26
N SER A 138 12.88 -8.33 1.07
CA SER A 138 12.34 -7.05 1.53
C SER A 138 13.40 -6.22 2.27
N VAL A 139 14.11 -6.81 3.23
CA VAL A 139 15.18 -6.10 3.98
C VAL A 139 16.25 -5.56 3.03
N GLY A 140 16.77 -6.42 2.15
CA GLY A 140 17.81 -6.01 1.18
C GLY A 140 17.34 -4.90 0.24
N TYR A 141 16.05 -4.88 -0.13
CA TYR A 141 15.49 -3.80 -0.94
C TYR A 141 15.53 -2.45 -0.19
N TRP A 142 15.08 -2.39 1.07
CA TRP A 142 15.09 -1.14 1.84
C TRP A 142 16.52 -0.64 2.11
N GLU A 143 17.45 -1.56 2.40
CA GLU A 143 18.87 -1.24 2.54
C GLU A 143 19.47 -0.69 1.25
N SER A 144 19.11 -1.27 0.09
CA SER A 144 19.54 -0.74 -1.22
C SER A 144 18.99 0.66 -1.53
N ARG A 145 17.90 1.05 -0.85
CA ARG A 145 17.29 2.38 -0.91
C ARG A 145 17.87 3.36 0.11
N GLY A 146 18.79 2.92 0.97
CA GLY A 146 19.50 3.76 1.95
C GLY A 146 18.91 3.77 3.36
N PHE A 147 17.94 2.89 3.65
CA PHE A 147 17.33 2.76 4.99
C PHE A 147 17.97 1.61 5.76
N ALA A 148 18.19 1.79 7.06
CA ALA A 148 18.64 0.73 7.95
C ALA A 148 17.44 0.03 8.60
N VAL A 149 17.21 -1.24 8.28
CA VAL A 149 16.14 -2.02 8.89
C VAL A 149 16.60 -2.51 10.27
N ARG A 150 16.12 -1.88 11.33
CA ARG A 150 16.53 -2.17 12.72
C ARG A 150 15.74 -3.30 13.36
N ALA A 151 14.51 -3.51 12.90
CA ALA A 151 13.65 -4.56 13.43
C ALA A 151 12.65 -5.03 12.38
N VAL A 152 12.31 -6.33 12.47
CA VAL A 152 11.23 -6.93 11.69
C VAL A 152 10.33 -7.71 12.62
N ALA A 153 9.07 -7.30 12.74
CA ALA A 153 8.02 -8.08 13.39
C ALA A 153 7.25 -8.90 12.35
N LYS A 154 7.20 -10.22 12.53
CA LYS A 154 6.43 -11.10 11.66
C LYS A 154 4.97 -11.13 12.06
N VAL A 155 4.07 -11.09 11.08
CA VAL A 155 2.65 -11.34 11.31
C VAL A 155 2.43 -12.85 11.30
N ALA A 156 1.84 -13.39 12.36
CA ALA A 156 1.47 -14.81 12.40
C ALA A 156 0.36 -15.07 11.37
N ALA A 157 0.61 -15.98 10.43
CA ALA A 157 -0.41 -16.44 9.50
C ALA A 157 -1.56 -17.12 10.27
N ALA A 158 -2.81 -16.77 9.96
CA ALA A 158 -3.94 -17.57 10.39
C ALA A 158 -3.83 -18.96 9.74
N ALA A 159 -4.03 -20.02 10.53
CA ALA A 159 -4.05 -21.39 10.04
C ALA A 159 -5.31 -21.63 9.19
N SER A 160 -5.35 -21.15 7.95
CA SER A 160 -6.39 -21.50 6.99
C SER A 160 -5.79 -22.21 5.78
N SER A 161 -6.23 -23.44 5.58
CA SER A 161 -5.99 -24.24 4.38
C SER A 161 -6.78 -23.66 3.21
N ASN A 162 -6.06 -23.34 2.14
CA ASN A 162 -6.54 -22.82 0.84
C ASN A 162 -6.78 -21.30 0.77
N ALA A 163 -6.04 -20.67 -0.16
CA ALA A 163 -5.82 -19.23 -0.38
C ALA A 163 -4.70 -18.60 0.49
N HIS A 164 -3.97 -17.66 -0.11
CA HIS A 164 -2.76 -17.06 0.45
C HIS A 164 -2.95 -16.55 1.87
N PRO A 165 -2.02 -16.88 2.82
CA PRO A 165 -2.23 -16.60 4.24
C PRO A 165 -2.53 -15.15 4.57
N ILE A 166 -1.99 -14.20 3.79
CA ILE A 166 -2.16 -12.76 4.03
C ILE A 166 -3.60 -12.26 3.76
N TYR A 167 -4.33 -12.85 2.82
CA TYR A 167 -5.68 -12.39 2.47
C TYR A 167 -6.75 -12.84 3.47
N GLY A 168 -6.41 -13.81 4.32
CA GLY A 168 -7.25 -14.22 5.45
C GLY A 168 -7.00 -13.40 6.72
N LEU A 169 -6.04 -12.49 6.73
CA LEU A 169 -5.69 -11.72 7.94
C LEU A 169 -6.67 -10.57 8.16
N GLY A 170 -7.06 -10.39 9.42
CA GLY A 170 -7.71 -9.18 9.90
C GLY A 170 -6.71 -8.15 10.41
N SER A 171 -7.16 -6.92 10.63
CA SER A 171 -6.33 -5.84 11.19
C SER A 171 -5.76 -6.12 12.58
N GLU A 172 -6.36 -7.07 13.32
CA GLU A 172 -5.86 -7.53 14.61
C GLU A 172 -4.47 -8.16 14.51
N ALA A 173 -4.19 -8.88 13.42
CA ALA A 173 -2.89 -9.48 13.18
C ALA A 173 -1.80 -8.41 13.02
N ALA A 174 -2.12 -7.29 12.34
CA ALA A 174 -1.24 -6.13 12.24
C ALA A 174 -1.00 -5.47 13.61
N THR A 175 -2.05 -5.28 14.41
CA THR A 175 -1.95 -4.72 15.76
C THR A 175 -1.08 -5.58 16.67
N GLN A 176 -1.23 -6.90 16.61
CA GLN A 176 -0.41 -7.83 17.40
C GLN A 176 1.06 -7.78 17.00
N ALA A 177 1.35 -7.79 15.70
CA ALA A 177 2.72 -7.68 15.21
C ALA A 177 3.38 -6.34 15.60
N LEU A 178 2.62 -5.23 15.52
CA LEU A 178 3.07 -3.93 16.00
C LEU A 178 3.45 -3.96 17.49
N ALA A 179 2.69 -4.66 18.33
CA ALA A 179 3.01 -4.74 19.77
C ALA A 179 4.41 -5.33 20.04
N GLY A 180 4.92 -6.20 19.15
CA GLY A 180 6.27 -6.78 19.24
C GLY A 180 7.42 -5.78 19.01
N LEU A 181 7.14 -4.58 18.50
CA LEU A 181 8.13 -3.53 18.26
C LEU A 181 8.17 -2.48 19.39
N ARG A 182 7.32 -2.62 20.42
CA ARG A 182 7.28 -1.68 21.56
C ARG A 182 8.60 -1.62 22.31
N GLY A 183 8.94 -0.44 22.81
CA GLY A 183 10.19 -0.19 23.55
C GLY A 183 11.44 -0.02 22.68
N GLN A 184 11.33 -0.10 21.35
CA GLN A 184 12.43 0.15 20.42
C GLN A 184 12.27 1.52 19.76
N GLY A 185 13.34 2.30 19.66
CA GLY A 185 13.35 3.60 18.96
C GLY A 185 13.65 3.41 17.48
N HIS A 186 12.78 3.93 16.62
CA HIS A 186 12.89 3.94 15.16
C HIS A 186 12.42 5.30 14.64
N ASP A 187 12.84 5.70 13.45
CA ASP A 187 12.36 6.92 12.79
C ASP A 187 10.97 6.71 12.18
N ALA A 188 10.68 5.48 11.73
CA ALA A 188 9.38 5.09 11.18
C ALA A 188 9.10 3.59 11.33
N VAL A 189 7.81 3.23 11.38
CA VAL A 189 7.36 1.84 11.37
C VAL A 189 6.45 1.61 10.17
N VAL A 190 6.80 0.65 9.31
CA VAL A 190 6.10 0.38 8.06
C VAL A 190 5.39 -0.97 8.08
N LEU A 191 4.08 -0.97 7.85
CA LEU A 191 3.28 -2.18 7.66
C LEU A 191 3.31 -2.60 6.19
N LEU A 192 3.95 -3.73 5.93
CA LEU A 192 4.14 -4.27 4.58
C LEU A 192 3.03 -5.25 4.21
N GLY A 193 2.87 -5.45 2.90
CA GLY A 193 1.88 -6.36 2.34
C GLY A 193 0.55 -5.67 2.11
N THR A 194 0.19 -5.53 0.84
CA THR A 194 -1.06 -4.88 0.43
C THR A 194 -2.29 -5.77 0.61
N GLY A 195 -2.12 -7.03 1.03
CA GLY A 195 -3.20 -8.00 1.22
C GLY A 195 -3.81 -8.02 2.62
N MET A 196 -3.15 -7.41 3.60
CA MET A 196 -3.60 -7.35 4.99
C MET A 196 -4.27 -6.00 5.24
N PRO A 197 -5.48 -5.94 5.82
CA PRO A 197 -6.08 -4.68 6.27
C PRO A 197 -5.27 -4.04 7.41
N THR A 198 -4.95 -2.75 7.29
CA THR A 198 -4.05 -1.99 8.15
C THR A 198 -4.66 -0.73 8.77
N LEU A 199 -5.70 -0.14 8.17
CA LEU A 199 -6.19 1.19 8.57
C LEU A 199 -6.62 1.30 10.04
N ARG A 200 -7.25 0.25 10.59
CA ARG A 200 -7.62 0.22 12.02
C ARG A 200 -6.41 0.18 12.95
N ALA A 201 -5.38 -0.59 12.57
CA ALA A 201 -4.15 -0.68 13.34
C ALA A 201 -3.42 0.68 13.36
N ILE A 202 -3.41 1.38 12.22
CA ILE A 202 -2.84 2.73 12.09
C ILE A 202 -3.60 3.74 12.97
N LEU A 203 -4.95 3.76 12.95
CA LEU A 203 -5.70 4.67 13.83
C LEU A 203 -5.50 4.36 15.32
N ALA A 204 -5.37 3.08 15.67
CA ALA A 204 -5.16 2.67 17.06
C ALA A 204 -3.74 2.97 17.55
N THR A 205 -2.75 2.94 16.66
CA THR A 205 -1.34 3.19 16.96
C THR A 205 -0.72 4.02 15.83
N PRO A 206 -1.03 5.34 15.75
CA PRO A 206 -0.52 6.20 14.67
C PRO A 206 0.97 6.52 14.84
N GLN A 207 1.47 6.36 16.07
CA GLN A 207 2.88 6.48 16.41
C GLN A 207 3.28 5.38 17.41
N MET A 208 4.54 4.98 17.36
CA MET A 208 5.16 4.04 18.28
C MET A 208 6.48 4.61 18.79
N ASN A 209 6.53 4.95 20.08
CA ASN A 209 7.70 5.59 20.69
C ASN A 209 8.14 6.87 19.94
N GLY A 210 7.19 7.62 19.39
CA GLY A 210 7.43 8.82 18.56
C GLY A 210 7.54 8.56 17.06
N ALA A 211 7.83 7.32 16.64
CA ALA A 211 7.95 6.95 15.23
C ALA A 211 6.56 6.91 14.56
N PRO A 212 6.32 7.60 13.42
CA PRO A 212 5.09 7.46 12.66
C PRO A 212 4.89 6.02 12.15
N VAL A 213 3.65 5.53 12.27
CA VAL A 213 3.26 4.18 11.83
C VAL A 213 2.37 4.31 10.60
N PHE A 214 2.74 3.66 9.50
CA PHE A 214 1.94 3.69 8.26
C PHE A 214 2.09 2.40 7.46
N SER A 215 1.14 2.13 6.55
CA SER A 215 1.21 0.98 5.65
C SER A 215 1.65 1.36 4.26
N CYS A 216 2.15 0.37 3.51
CA CYS A 216 2.48 0.54 2.10
C CYS A 216 1.26 0.88 1.23
N THR A 217 0.04 0.49 1.63
CA THR A 217 -1.21 0.90 0.96
C THR A 217 -1.55 2.36 1.25
N LEU A 218 -1.41 2.81 2.51
CA LEU A 218 -1.61 4.22 2.88
C LEU A 218 -0.60 5.12 2.14
N ALA A 219 0.68 4.75 2.15
CA ALA A 219 1.72 5.47 1.44
C ALA A 219 1.42 5.57 -0.06
N LEU A 220 0.96 4.46 -0.69
CA LEU A 220 0.58 4.47 -2.11
C LEU A 220 -0.58 5.42 -2.41
N ALA A 221 -1.66 5.36 -1.63
CA ALA A 221 -2.80 6.24 -1.81
C ALA A 221 -2.43 7.72 -1.59
N TRP A 222 -1.62 8.02 -0.56
CA TRP A 222 -1.08 9.35 -0.31
C TRP A 222 -0.27 9.82 -1.52
N ARG A 223 0.72 9.04 -1.96
CA ARG A 223 1.63 9.41 -3.05
C ARG A 223 0.92 9.63 -4.38
N CYS A 224 -0.06 8.78 -4.72
CA CYS A 224 -0.89 8.94 -5.91
C CYS A 224 -1.79 10.18 -5.82
N THR A 225 -2.33 10.49 -4.64
CA THR A 225 -3.12 11.71 -4.43
C THR A 225 -2.26 12.96 -4.63
N ARG A 226 -1.04 12.99 -4.06
CA ARG A 226 -0.10 14.10 -4.24
C ARG A 226 0.27 14.29 -5.72
N ALA A 227 0.52 13.20 -6.45
CA ALA A 227 0.75 13.24 -7.89
C ALA A 227 -0.43 13.83 -8.67
N LEU A 228 -1.64 13.35 -8.40
CA LEU A 228 -2.87 13.84 -9.05
C LEU A 228 -3.06 15.34 -8.83
N GLU A 229 -2.74 15.83 -7.63
CA GLU A 229 -2.86 17.23 -7.25
C GLU A 229 -1.70 18.12 -7.73
N GLY A 230 -0.65 17.53 -8.30
CA GLY A 230 0.58 18.26 -8.66
C GLY A 230 1.28 18.87 -7.44
N ALA A 231 1.18 18.22 -6.28
CA ALA A 231 1.57 18.80 -5.00
C ALA A 231 2.72 18.01 -4.34
N ASP A 232 3.59 18.70 -3.61
CA ASP A 232 4.81 18.10 -3.06
C ASP A 232 4.54 17.06 -1.98
N CYS A 233 5.45 16.10 -1.87
CA CYS A 233 5.49 15.13 -0.77
C CYS A 233 6.22 15.74 0.44
N SER A 234 5.58 15.81 1.60
CA SER A 234 6.17 16.37 2.83
C SER A 234 5.76 15.60 4.08
N ALA A 235 6.59 15.66 5.13
CA ALA A 235 6.28 15.09 6.45
C ALA A 235 4.88 15.50 6.92
N ALA A 236 4.55 16.80 6.84
CA ALA A 236 3.26 17.31 7.28
C ALA A 236 2.08 16.66 6.55
N SER A 237 2.18 16.50 5.22
CA SER A 237 1.13 15.86 4.43
C SER A 237 0.95 14.38 4.78
N LEU A 238 2.06 13.66 5.02
CA LEU A 238 2.01 12.24 5.38
C LEU A 238 1.47 12.05 6.81
N LEU A 239 1.93 12.87 7.76
CA LEU A 239 1.46 12.84 9.15
C LEU A 239 -0.05 13.14 9.24
N ASP A 240 -0.58 14.01 8.39
CA ASP A 240 -2.02 14.26 8.31
C ASP A 240 -2.79 13.00 7.87
N TRP A 241 -2.27 12.28 6.87
CA TRP A 241 -2.83 11.00 6.44
C TRP A 241 -2.74 9.93 7.53
N ILE A 242 -1.62 9.83 8.24
CA ILE A 242 -1.43 8.89 9.36
C ILE A 242 -2.42 9.18 10.49
N SER A 243 -2.72 10.46 10.77
CA SER A 243 -3.65 10.86 11.82
C SER A 243 -5.11 10.42 11.59
N GLY A 244 -5.43 9.92 10.39
CA GLY A 244 -6.81 9.61 10.01
C GLY A 244 -7.59 10.79 9.48
N ARG A 245 -6.99 11.99 9.39
CA ARG A 245 -7.68 13.16 8.86
C ARG A 245 -8.12 12.89 7.43
N GLY A 246 -9.37 13.22 7.14
CA GLY A 246 -9.94 13.08 5.82
C GLY A 246 -10.45 11.69 5.47
N TRP A 247 -10.17 10.61 6.22
CA TRP A 247 -10.65 9.25 5.89
C TRP A 247 -11.19 8.41 7.06
N LYS A 248 -10.90 8.76 8.33
CA LYS A 248 -11.35 7.98 9.50
C LYS A 248 -12.88 7.77 9.56
N GLU A 249 -13.65 8.78 9.16
CA GLU A 249 -15.12 8.71 9.13
C GLU A 249 -15.61 7.73 8.07
N ARG A 250 -14.94 7.67 6.91
CA ARG A 250 -15.24 6.67 5.86
C ARG A 250 -14.92 5.25 6.33
N LEU A 251 -13.84 5.07 7.09
CA LEU A 251 -13.54 3.77 7.71
C LEU A 251 -14.64 3.36 8.71
N GLN A 252 -15.07 4.28 9.57
CA GLN A 252 -16.14 4.03 10.54
C GLN A 252 -17.45 3.67 9.83
N ALA A 253 -17.85 4.44 8.82
CA ALA A 253 -19.07 4.18 8.04
C ALA A 253 -19.02 2.82 7.33
N ARG A 254 -17.89 2.47 6.72
CA ARG A 254 -17.74 1.21 5.98
C ARG A 254 -17.72 -0.03 6.86
N THR A 255 -17.35 0.15 8.13
CA THR A 255 -17.19 -0.97 9.06
C THR A 255 -18.18 -0.98 10.21
N ALA A 256 -19.18 -0.09 10.18
CA ALA A 256 -20.31 -0.13 11.08
C ALA A 256 -21.06 -1.46 10.89
N PRO A 257 -21.46 -2.15 11.97
CA PRO A 257 -22.30 -3.33 11.85
C PRO A 257 -23.58 -2.94 11.11
N ALA A 258 -24.03 -3.78 10.18
CA ALA A 258 -25.32 -3.59 9.54
C ALA A 258 -26.37 -3.44 10.65
N ARG A 259 -27.19 -2.38 10.59
CA ARG A 259 -28.33 -2.26 11.50
C ARG A 259 -29.18 -3.51 11.28
N MET A 260 -29.16 -4.44 12.24
CA MET A 260 -30.18 -5.48 12.30
C MET A 260 -31.48 -4.73 12.54
N GLU A 261 -32.26 -4.52 11.47
CA GLU A 261 -33.65 -4.15 11.61
C GLU A 261 -34.29 -5.27 12.42
N SER A 262 -34.56 -4.99 13.70
CA SER A 262 -35.41 -5.82 14.52
C SER A 262 -36.78 -5.80 13.86
N ASN A 263 -37.08 -6.81 13.04
CA ASN A 263 -38.44 -7.16 12.70
C ASN A 263 -39.17 -7.49 14.01
N ARG A 264 -39.76 -6.45 14.62
CA ARG A 264 -40.88 -6.61 15.54
C ARG A 264 -42.11 -6.81 14.67
N ASN A 265 -42.51 -8.06 14.48
CA ASN A 265 -43.91 -8.43 14.38
C ASN A 265 -44.28 -9.11 15.69
#